data_AF-A0A7C6LC87-F1
#
_entry.id   AF-A0A7C6LC87-F1
#
_cell.length_a   1.000
_cell.length_b   1.000
_cell.length_c   1.000
_cell.angle_alpha   90.00
_cell.angle_beta   90.00
_cell.angle_gamma   90.00
#
_symmetry.space_group_name_H-M   'P 1'
#
loop_
_entity.id
_entity.type
_entity.pdbx_description
1 polymer ?
#
loop_
_entity_poly.entity_id
_entity_poly.type
_entity_poly.pdbx_seq_one_letter_code
_entity_poly.pdbx_strand_id
1 'polypeptide(L)'
;MALRQFAFHNVKRNTRVYLAYFLSSVFTIMTFFSFAVNLFHPVVAGKKGGAIELILGQAEAAILTFSFFFVMISVNAFLKARSKEFGVLRVLGISKTQLRRLVFMENMMIGCLAILCGISLGLVFAKLFLMLLSSILADGSLSFYFPGKAILLTVIFFTLIFLGISALTPLIIRSDSIITLLRGAKRPNREIRFSALWSAAAVLLLGAGYFMALSSQLYGMAP
;
A
#
# COMPACT_ATOMS: atom_id res chain seq x y z
N MET A 1 -7.78 -4.60 33.11
CA MET A 1 -7.47 -3.45 32.21
C MET A 1 -8.11 -3.70 30.85
N ALA A 2 -8.81 -2.71 30.28
CA ALA A 2 -9.49 -2.89 29.00
C ALA A 2 -8.47 -3.06 27.87
N LEU A 3 -8.62 -4.11 27.04
CA LEU A 3 -7.78 -4.40 25.86
C LEU A 3 -7.48 -3.15 25.00
N ARG A 4 -8.44 -2.21 24.94
CA ARG A 4 -8.34 -0.90 24.26
C ARG A 4 -7.22 -0.02 24.80
N GLN A 5 -7.10 0.10 26.12
CA GLN A 5 -6.06 0.93 26.75
C GLN A 5 -4.67 0.34 26.54
N PHE A 6 -4.56 -0.99 26.49
CA PHE A 6 -3.31 -1.68 26.23
C PHE A 6 -2.81 -1.43 24.80
N ALA A 7 -3.68 -1.52 23.79
CA ALA A 7 -3.32 -1.22 22.40
C ALA A 7 -2.79 0.21 22.22
N PHE A 8 -3.44 1.20 22.82
CA PHE A 8 -3.02 2.61 22.72
C PHE A 8 -1.64 2.84 23.35
N HIS A 9 -1.39 2.26 24.52
CA HIS A 9 -0.07 2.35 25.16
C HIS A 9 1.02 1.62 24.37
N ASN A 10 0.67 0.55 23.68
CA ASN A 10 1.60 -0.21 22.85
C ASN A 10 2.09 0.61 21.64
N VAL A 11 1.17 1.30 20.96
CA VAL A 11 1.48 2.22 19.85
C VAL A 11 2.46 3.32 20.32
N LYS A 12 2.21 3.90 21.50
CA LYS A 12 3.04 4.97 22.06
C LYS A 12 4.42 4.48 22.55
N ARG A 13 4.54 3.24 23.01
CA ARG A 13 5.81 2.71 23.53
C ARG A 13 6.76 2.25 22.43
N ASN A 14 6.24 1.76 21.30
CA ASN A 14 7.05 1.26 20.19
C ASN A 14 6.91 2.12 18.93
N THR A 15 6.91 3.45 19.11
CA THR A 15 6.60 4.46 18.09
C THR A 15 7.35 4.28 16.78
N ARG A 16 8.61 3.85 16.77
CA ARG A 16 9.38 3.70 15.51
C ARG A 16 8.78 2.67 14.56
N VAL A 17 8.43 1.48 15.07
CA VAL A 17 7.87 0.39 14.25
C VAL A 17 6.46 0.76 13.77
N TYR A 18 5.69 1.39 14.65
CA TYR A 18 4.34 1.87 14.34
C TYR A 18 4.34 3.03 13.34
N LEU A 19 5.25 4.00 13.51
CA LEU A 19 5.42 5.12 12.60
C LEU A 19 5.87 4.64 11.22
N ALA A 20 6.81 3.69 11.14
CA ALA A 20 7.23 3.14 9.86
C ALA A 20 6.04 2.50 9.12
N TYR A 21 5.27 1.64 9.80
CA TYR A 21 4.09 1.01 9.22
C TYR A 21 2.99 2.03 8.83
N PHE A 22 2.74 3.02 9.69
CA PHE A 22 1.81 4.11 9.43
C PHE A 22 2.22 4.93 8.21
N LEU A 23 3.49 5.38 8.16
CA LEU A 23 4.01 6.23 7.10
C LEU A 23 4.04 5.49 5.76
N SER A 24 4.43 4.21 5.76
CA SER A 24 4.34 3.34 4.59
C SER A 24 2.91 3.24 4.08
N SER A 25 1.94 3.00 4.98
CA SER A 25 0.53 2.90 4.61
C SER A 25 -0.02 4.23 4.07
N VAL A 26 0.30 5.35 4.72
CA VAL A 26 -0.08 6.71 4.27
C VAL A 26 0.46 6.99 2.88
N PHE A 27 1.74 6.68 2.62
CA PHE A 27 2.37 6.87 1.31
C PHE A 27 1.68 6.06 0.21
N THR A 28 1.34 4.81 0.49
CA THR A 28 0.62 3.96 -0.47
C THR A 28 -0.78 4.48 -0.76
N ILE A 29 -1.53 4.85 0.30
CA ILE A 29 -2.89 5.39 0.17
C ILE A 29 -2.86 6.72 -0.60
N MET A 30 -1.91 7.59 -0.28
CA MET A 30 -1.70 8.87 -0.97
C MET A 30 -1.42 8.67 -2.46
N THR A 31 -0.54 7.72 -2.80
CA THR A 31 -0.18 7.42 -4.20
C THR A 31 -1.38 6.86 -4.97
N PHE A 32 -2.06 5.86 -4.41
CA PHE A 32 -3.29 5.30 -4.99
C PHE A 32 -4.37 6.37 -5.18
N PHE A 33 -4.64 7.17 -4.15
CA PHE A 33 -5.64 8.23 -4.22
C PHE A 33 -5.29 9.28 -5.27
N SER A 34 -4.01 9.68 -5.37
CA SER A 34 -3.58 10.67 -6.36
C SER A 34 -3.88 10.23 -7.79
N PHE A 35 -3.66 8.96 -8.13
CA PHE A 35 -3.99 8.43 -9.46
C PHE A 35 -5.49 8.22 -9.65
N ALA A 36 -6.20 7.72 -8.64
CA ALA A 36 -7.65 7.60 -8.67
C ALA A 36 -8.35 8.94 -8.97
N VAL A 37 -7.87 10.05 -8.38
CA VAL A 37 -8.39 11.40 -8.66
C VAL A 37 -8.19 11.78 -10.13
N ASN A 38 -7.06 11.42 -10.74
CA ASN A 38 -6.81 11.71 -12.15
C ASN A 38 -7.69 10.86 -13.07
N LEU A 39 -7.89 9.57 -12.74
CA LEU A 39 -8.72 8.66 -13.52
C LEU A 39 -10.19 9.10 -13.57
N PHE A 40 -10.75 9.56 -12.43
CA PHE A 40 -12.14 10.01 -12.36
C PHE A 40 -12.35 11.49 -12.73
N HIS A 41 -11.33 12.18 -13.23
CA HIS A 41 -11.43 13.59 -13.61
C HIS A 41 -12.46 13.79 -14.74
N PRO A 42 -13.36 14.78 -14.66
CA PRO A 42 -14.46 14.97 -15.63
C PRO A 42 -13.98 15.15 -17.08
N VAL A 43 -12.83 15.78 -17.29
CA VAL A 43 -12.21 15.93 -18.63
C VAL A 43 -11.77 14.58 -19.21
N VAL A 44 -11.28 13.66 -18.38
CA VAL A 44 -10.91 12.30 -18.80
C VAL A 44 -12.18 11.47 -19.03
N ALA A 45 -13.16 11.58 -18.13
CA ALA A 45 -14.44 10.90 -18.24
C ALA A 45 -15.32 11.37 -19.40
N GLY A 46 -15.06 12.56 -19.96
CA GLY A 46 -15.71 13.08 -21.18
C GLY A 46 -15.08 12.54 -22.47
N LYS A 47 -13.83 12.11 -22.44
CA LYS A 47 -13.09 11.52 -23.58
C LYS A 47 -13.05 9.99 -23.48
N LYS A 48 -14.22 9.37 -23.24
CA LYS A 48 -14.32 7.91 -23.10
C LYS A 48 -13.79 7.18 -24.34
N GLY A 49 -12.91 6.21 -24.13
CA GLY A 49 -12.24 5.44 -25.19
C GLY A 49 -11.01 6.12 -25.80
N GLY A 50 -10.59 7.29 -25.29
CA GLY A 50 -9.36 7.94 -25.72
C GLY A 50 -8.10 7.29 -25.15
N ALA A 51 -6.96 7.48 -25.83
CA ALA A 51 -5.66 6.95 -25.39
C ALA A 51 -5.31 7.35 -23.94
N ILE A 52 -5.69 8.56 -23.51
CA ILE A 52 -5.43 9.08 -22.15
C ILE A 52 -6.18 8.29 -21.08
N GLU A 53 -7.45 7.94 -21.30
CA GLU A 53 -8.22 7.13 -20.34
C GLU A 53 -7.62 5.72 -20.22
N LEU A 54 -7.20 5.14 -21.35
CA LEU A 54 -6.60 3.81 -21.39
C LEU A 54 -5.26 3.78 -20.64
N ILE A 55 -4.39 4.77 -20.87
CA ILE A 55 -3.10 4.90 -20.16
C ILE A 55 -3.31 5.12 -18.66
N LEU A 56 -4.22 6.03 -18.25
CA LEU A 56 -4.51 6.28 -16.84
C LEU A 56 -5.15 5.06 -16.16
N GLY A 57 -6.03 4.33 -16.85
CA GLY A 57 -6.62 3.10 -16.35
C GLY A 57 -5.60 2.00 -16.11
N GLN A 58 -4.63 1.84 -17.02
CA GLN A 58 -3.53 0.88 -16.83
C GLN A 58 -2.60 1.28 -15.70
N ALA A 59 -2.28 2.57 -15.58
CA ALA A 59 -1.50 3.10 -14.46
C ALA A 59 -2.19 2.84 -13.11
N GLU A 60 -3.51 3.09 -13.03
CA GLU A 60 -4.30 2.81 -11.84
C GLU A 60 -4.31 1.32 -11.49
N ALA A 61 -4.48 0.43 -12.47
CA ALA A 61 -4.43 -1.02 -12.26
C ALA A 61 -3.06 -1.49 -11.73
N ALA A 62 -1.97 -0.92 -12.25
CA ALA A 62 -0.62 -1.20 -11.77
C ALA A 62 -0.44 -0.71 -10.32
N ILE A 63 -0.93 0.48 -9.99
CA ILE A 63 -0.83 1.06 -8.64
C ILE A 63 -1.72 0.32 -7.65
N LEU A 64 -2.89 -0.15 -8.06
CA LEU A 64 -3.77 -1.01 -7.26
C LEU A 64 -3.02 -2.28 -6.84
N THR A 65 -2.38 -2.94 -7.81
CA THR A 65 -1.60 -4.17 -7.58
C THR A 65 -0.41 -3.87 -6.66
N PHE A 66 0.37 -2.83 -6.95
CA PHE A 66 1.47 -2.39 -6.11
C PHE A 66 1.03 -2.09 -4.68
N SER A 67 -0.08 -1.37 -4.51
CA SER A 67 -0.61 -0.99 -3.21
C SER A 67 -1.01 -2.20 -2.38
N PHE A 68 -1.66 -3.18 -3.00
CA PHE A 68 -2.02 -4.43 -2.34
C PHE A 68 -0.79 -5.16 -1.79
N PHE A 69 0.23 -5.40 -2.62
CA PHE A 69 1.45 -6.08 -2.21
C PHE A 69 2.24 -5.26 -1.17
N PHE A 70 2.34 -3.96 -1.36
CA PHE A 70 3.10 -3.09 -0.48
C PHE A 70 2.48 -3.01 0.92
N VAL A 71 1.15 -2.88 1.04
CA VAL A 71 0.47 -2.93 2.35
C VAL A 71 0.64 -4.31 2.98
N MET A 72 0.51 -5.40 2.21
CA MET A 72 0.72 -6.75 2.72
C MET A 72 2.14 -6.94 3.30
N ILE A 73 3.16 -6.48 2.58
CA ILE A 73 4.56 -6.52 3.04
C ILE A 73 4.75 -5.66 4.29
N SER A 74 4.17 -4.46 4.31
CA SER A 74 4.27 -3.52 5.42
C SER A 74 3.66 -4.10 6.71
N VAL A 75 2.49 -4.72 6.63
CA VAL A 75 1.88 -5.40 7.78
C VAL A 75 2.71 -6.59 8.23
N ASN A 76 3.19 -7.41 7.30
CA ASN A 76 4.01 -8.56 7.67
C ASN A 76 5.32 -8.13 8.37
N ALA A 77 5.96 -7.07 7.87
CA ALA A 77 7.13 -6.49 8.51
C ALA A 77 6.82 -5.96 9.93
N PHE A 78 5.68 -5.28 10.10
CA PHE A 78 5.20 -4.81 11.40
C PHE A 78 4.98 -5.97 12.39
N LEU A 79 4.28 -7.03 11.97
CA LEU A 79 4.04 -8.21 12.80
C LEU A 79 5.34 -8.93 13.16
N LYS A 80 6.26 -9.05 12.20
CA LYS A 80 7.57 -9.71 12.42
C LYS A 80 8.45 -8.93 13.39
N ALA A 81 8.47 -7.60 13.30
CA ALA A 81 9.19 -6.73 14.23
C ALA A 81 8.67 -6.88 15.67
N ARG A 82 7.38 -7.23 15.84
CA ARG A 82 6.71 -7.38 17.14
C ARG A 82 6.49 -8.82 17.58
N SER A 83 7.06 -9.77 16.84
CA SER A 83 6.95 -11.20 17.14
C SER A 83 7.48 -11.58 18.53
N LYS A 84 8.53 -10.92 19.02
CA LYS A 84 9.06 -11.10 20.38
C LYS A 84 8.05 -10.66 21.45
N GLU A 85 7.35 -9.54 21.23
CA GLU A 85 6.31 -9.06 22.15
C GLU A 85 5.16 -10.08 22.24
N PHE A 86 4.74 -10.63 21.10
CA PHE A 86 3.70 -11.67 21.06
C PHE A 86 4.14 -12.96 21.77
N GLY A 87 5.42 -13.31 21.72
CA GLY A 87 6.00 -14.44 22.45
C GLY A 87 5.91 -14.25 23.97
N VAL A 88 6.30 -13.09 24.48
CA VAL A 88 6.19 -12.76 25.91
C VAL A 88 4.73 -12.78 26.38
N LEU A 89 3.83 -12.17 25.60
CA LEU A 89 2.39 -12.17 25.91
C LEU A 89 1.80 -13.58 25.98
N ARG A 90 2.28 -14.52 25.13
CA ARG A 90 1.87 -15.93 25.19
C ARG A 90 2.38 -16.63 26.45
N VAL A 91 3.61 -16.37 26.88
CA VAL A 91 4.17 -16.94 28.13
C VAL A 91 3.38 -16.45 29.35
N LEU A 92 2.93 -15.20 29.32
CA LEU A 92 2.04 -14.61 30.34
C LEU A 92 0.60 -15.16 30.31
N GLY A 93 0.31 -16.16 29.47
CA GLY A 93 -0.98 -16.85 29.46
C GLY A 93 -2.08 -16.18 28.63
N ILE A 94 -1.77 -15.18 27.80
CA ILE A 94 -2.77 -14.59 26.89
C ILE A 94 -3.23 -15.62 25.86
N SER A 95 -4.55 -15.79 25.76
CA SER A 95 -5.15 -16.71 24.79
C SER A 95 -4.91 -16.26 23.35
N LYS A 96 -4.91 -17.22 22.40
CA LYS A 96 -4.79 -16.93 20.96
C LYS A 96 -5.85 -15.94 20.48
N THR A 97 -7.07 -16.00 21.02
CA THR A 97 -8.18 -15.10 20.64
C THR A 97 -7.98 -13.69 21.15
N GLN A 98 -7.47 -13.51 22.37
CA GLN A 98 -7.13 -12.19 22.90
C GLN A 98 -5.99 -11.53 22.12
N LEU A 99 -4.95 -12.29 21.75
CA LEU A 99 -3.87 -11.78 20.90
C LEU A 99 -4.38 -11.35 19.52
N ARG A 100 -5.26 -12.15 18.89
CA ARG A 100 -5.89 -11.79 17.60
C ARG A 100 -6.67 -10.49 17.71
N ARG A 101 -7.48 -10.34 18.76
CA ARG A 101 -8.29 -9.13 18.98
C ARG A 101 -7.44 -7.90 19.23
N LEU A 102 -6.31 -8.06 19.94
CA LEU A 102 -5.34 -6.98 20.16
C LEU A 102 -4.75 -6.50 18.83
N VAL A 103 -4.19 -7.41 18.03
CA VAL A 103 -3.54 -7.06 16.76
C VAL A 103 -4.55 -6.50 15.74
N PHE A 104 -5.76 -7.06 15.67
CA PHE A 104 -6.83 -6.53 14.85
C PHE A 104 -7.13 -5.07 15.18
N MET A 105 -7.21 -4.75 16.48
CA MET A 105 -7.51 -3.40 16.94
C MET A 105 -6.35 -2.43 16.69
N GLU A 106 -5.10 -2.88 16.89
CA GLU A 106 -3.91 -2.09 16.55
C GLU A 106 -3.87 -1.77 15.04
N ASN A 107 -4.06 -2.78 14.19
CA ASN A 107 -4.11 -2.59 12.73
C ASN A 107 -5.25 -1.67 12.30
N MET A 108 -6.45 -1.82 12.86
CA MET A 108 -7.59 -0.96 12.53
C MET A 108 -7.36 0.49 12.96
N MET A 109 -6.78 0.72 14.14
CA MET A 109 -6.47 2.09 14.59
C MET A 109 -5.47 2.76 13.66
N ILE A 110 -4.40 2.06 13.28
CA ILE A 110 -3.37 2.60 12.37
C ILE A 110 -3.95 2.76 10.96
N GLY A 111 -4.72 1.79 10.47
CA GLY A 111 -5.34 1.82 9.15
C GLY A 111 -6.33 2.98 8.99
N CYS A 112 -7.20 3.21 9.98
CA CYS A 112 -8.12 4.35 9.97
C CYS A 112 -7.36 5.68 9.93
N LEU A 113 -6.33 5.85 10.77
CA LEU A 113 -5.51 7.06 10.75
C LEU A 113 -4.77 7.21 9.42
N ALA A 114 -4.27 6.11 8.85
CA ALA A 114 -3.54 6.12 7.59
C ALA A 114 -4.44 6.49 6.40
N ILE A 115 -5.70 6.04 6.40
CA ILE A 115 -6.70 6.43 5.39
C ILE A 115 -6.99 7.93 5.50
N LEU A 116 -7.25 8.45 6.70
CA LEU A 116 -7.53 9.86 6.91
C LEU A 116 -6.35 10.75 6.47
N CYS A 117 -5.14 10.42 6.92
CA CYS A 117 -3.94 11.18 6.56
C CYS A 117 -3.55 10.99 5.08
N GLY A 118 -3.68 9.77 4.55
CA GLY A 118 -3.36 9.44 3.16
C GLY A 118 -4.28 10.15 2.17
N ILE A 119 -5.58 10.25 2.45
CA ILE A 119 -6.51 11.04 1.64
C ILE A 119 -6.23 12.53 1.78
N SER A 120 -6.00 13.02 3.01
CA SER A 120 -5.73 14.45 3.25
C SER A 120 -4.47 14.92 2.52
N LEU A 121 -3.37 14.17 2.62
CA LEU A 121 -2.12 14.44 1.89
C LEU A 121 -2.30 14.17 0.39
N GLY A 122 -3.07 13.15 0.04
CA GLY A 122 -3.39 12.79 -1.33
C GLY A 122 -4.17 13.87 -2.07
N LEU A 123 -5.03 14.65 -1.40
CA LEU A 123 -5.70 15.80 -2.03
C LEU A 123 -4.70 16.88 -2.46
N VAL A 124 -3.69 17.14 -1.61
CA VAL A 124 -2.62 18.10 -1.91
C VAL A 124 -1.76 17.58 -3.06
N PHE A 125 -1.35 16.31 -3.01
CA PHE A 125 -0.54 15.68 -4.07
C PHE A 125 -1.30 15.49 -5.39
N ALA A 126 -2.59 15.18 -5.35
CA ALA A 126 -3.43 15.08 -6.53
C ALA A 126 -3.50 16.42 -7.28
N LYS A 127 -3.59 17.54 -6.55
CA LYS A 127 -3.52 18.88 -7.15
C LYS A 127 -2.16 19.12 -7.83
N LEU A 128 -1.06 18.71 -7.22
CA LEU A 128 0.27 18.80 -7.85
C LEU A 128 0.35 17.96 -9.13
N PHE A 129 -0.22 16.75 -9.11
CA PHE A 129 -0.25 15.85 -10.26
C PHE A 129 -1.10 16.41 -11.41
N LEU A 130 -2.26 17.00 -11.09
CA LEU A 130 -3.11 17.69 -12.07
C LEU A 130 -2.40 18.88 -12.72
N MET A 131 -1.64 19.65 -11.93
CA MET A 131 -0.88 20.80 -12.43
C MET A 131 0.29 20.36 -13.33
N LEU A 132 0.94 19.23 -13.00
CA LEU A 132 1.95 18.63 -13.86
C LEU A 132 1.32 18.16 -15.17
N LEU A 133 0.16 17.50 -15.10
CA LEU A 133 -0.57 17.00 -16.27
C LEU A 133 -1.05 18.15 -17.17
N SER A 134 -1.59 19.24 -16.61
CA SER A 134 -2.00 20.42 -17.40
C SER A 134 -0.82 21.05 -18.12
N SER A 135 0.36 21.06 -17.50
CA SER A 135 1.57 21.61 -18.10
C SER A 135 2.04 20.79 -19.29
N ILE A 136 1.84 19.47 -19.24
CA ILE A 136 2.18 18.55 -20.34
C ILE A 136 1.15 18.63 -21.48
N LEU A 137 -0.14 18.76 -21.16
CA LEU A 137 -1.22 18.77 -22.16
C LEU A 137 -1.46 20.15 -22.81
N ALA A 138 -0.82 21.22 -22.37
CA ALA A 138 -1.02 22.61 -22.82
C ALA A 138 -2.48 23.12 -22.76
N ASP A 139 -3.40 22.35 -22.18
CA ASP A 139 -4.79 22.71 -21.91
C ASP A 139 -4.89 23.37 -20.53
N GLY A 140 -5.01 24.70 -20.49
CA GLY A 140 -5.07 25.53 -19.28
C GLY A 140 -6.36 25.41 -18.44
N SER A 141 -7.08 24.28 -18.49
CA SER A 141 -8.44 24.16 -17.93
C SER A 141 -8.69 22.93 -17.05
N LEU A 142 -7.65 22.32 -16.47
CA LEU A 142 -7.83 21.29 -15.43
C LEU A 142 -8.18 21.95 -14.09
N SER A 143 -9.48 22.27 -13.93
CA SER A 143 -10.03 22.79 -12.69
C SER A 143 -10.04 21.71 -11.61
N PHE A 144 -9.63 22.07 -10.38
CA PHE A 144 -9.70 21.16 -9.26
C PHE A 144 -11.16 20.79 -8.97
N TYR A 145 -11.50 19.50 -9.13
CA TYR A 145 -12.82 18.97 -8.79
C TYR A 145 -12.76 18.25 -7.44
N PHE A 146 -13.88 18.22 -6.71
CA PHE A 146 -13.96 17.44 -5.48
C PHE A 146 -14.18 15.95 -5.81
N PRO A 147 -13.21 15.05 -5.56
CA PRO A 147 -13.22 13.71 -6.12
C PRO A 147 -13.92 12.69 -5.22
N GLY A 148 -15.23 12.86 -5.01
CA GLY A 148 -16.01 11.99 -4.12
C GLY A 148 -15.96 10.50 -4.48
N LYS A 149 -15.93 10.17 -5.79
CA LYS A 149 -15.80 8.78 -6.27
C LYS A 149 -14.44 8.17 -5.92
N ALA A 150 -13.35 8.93 -6.09
CA ALA A 150 -12.00 8.47 -5.75
C ALA A 150 -11.88 8.25 -4.23
N ILE A 151 -12.43 9.17 -3.42
CA ILE A 151 -12.44 9.03 -1.96
C ILE A 151 -13.15 7.73 -1.56
N LEU A 152 -14.35 7.49 -2.09
CA LEU A 152 -15.13 6.29 -1.79
C LEU A 152 -14.37 5.01 -2.20
N LEU A 153 -13.79 4.99 -3.40
CA LEU A 153 -13.01 3.86 -3.88
C LEU A 153 -11.81 3.57 -2.97
N THR A 154 -11.03 4.59 -2.61
CA THR A 154 -9.88 4.46 -1.72
C THR A 154 -10.29 3.96 -0.33
N VAL A 155 -11.35 4.52 0.26
CA VAL A 155 -11.84 4.09 1.59
C VAL A 155 -12.27 2.63 1.55
N ILE A 156 -13.07 2.22 0.57
CA ILE A 156 -13.54 0.83 0.45
C ILE A 156 -12.36 -0.12 0.23
N PHE A 157 -11.49 0.18 -0.73
CA PHE A 157 -10.37 -0.67 -1.11
C PHE A 157 -9.39 -0.89 0.05
N PHE A 158 -8.91 0.18 0.69
CA PHE A 158 -7.97 0.05 1.80
C PHE A 158 -8.61 -0.53 3.06
N THR A 159 -9.89 -0.22 3.32
CA THR A 159 -10.62 -0.87 4.42
C THR A 159 -10.70 -2.37 4.22
N LEU A 160 -11.06 -2.85 3.02
CA LEU A 160 -11.07 -4.27 2.69
C LEU A 160 -9.69 -4.92 2.83
N ILE A 161 -8.62 -4.23 2.40
CA ILE A 161 -7.24 -4.70 2.56
C ILE A 161 -6.88 -4.84 4.04
N PHE A 162 -7.08 -3.79 4.85
CA PHE A 162 -6.75 -3.84 6.27
C PHE A 162 -7.56 -4.90 7.02
N LEU A 163 -8.83 -5.09 6.65
CA LEU A 163 -9.72 -6.08 7.24
C LEU A 163 -9.32 -7.51 6.84
N GLY A 164 -9.02 -7.73 5.55
CA GLY A 164 -8.51 -8.99 5.03
C GLY A 164 -7.18 -9.39 5.65
N ILE A 165 -6.20 -8.48 5.69
CA ILE A 165 -4.90 -8.77 6.29
C ILE A 165 -5.02 -9.02 7.80
N SER A 166 -5.85 -8.23 8.51
CA SER A 166 -6.07 -8.45 9.94
C SER A 166 -6.75 -9.80 10.22
N ALA A 167 -7.60 -10.29 9.31
CA ALA A 167 -8.18 -11.62 9.40
C ALA A 167 -7.19 -12.75 9.07
N LEU A 168 -6.20 -12.50 8.19
CA LEU A 168 -5.14 -13.47 7.80
C LEU A 168 -3.95 -13.51 8.76
N THR A 169 -3.75 -12.45 9.55
CA THR A 169 -2.71 -12.34 10.58
C THR A 169 -2.57 -13.57 11.51
N PRO A 170 -3.66 -14.24 11.97
CA PRO A 170 -3.58 -15.46 12.77
C PRO A 170 -2.91 -16.65 12.07
N LEU A 171 -3.02 -16.73 10.75
CA LEU A 171 -2.41 -17.78 9.93
C LEU A 171 -0.91 -17.52 9.80
N ILE A 172 -0.53 -16.26 9.63
CA ILE A 172 0.87 -15.82 9.53
C ILE A 172 1.61 -16.07 10.85
N ILE A 173 0.97 -15.77 12.00
CA ILE A 173 1.54 -16.00 13.34
C ILE A 173 1.55 -17.50 13.74
N ARG A 174 0.83 -18.37 13.02
CA ARG A 174 0.84 -19.83 13.27
C ARG A 174 2.10 -20.52 12.74
N SER A 175 2.80 -19.96 11.74
CA SER A 175 3.84 -20.68 11.00
C SER A 175 5.26 -20.54 11.55
N ASP A 176 5.55 -19.55 12.40
CA ASP A 176 6.87 -19.44 13.05
C ASP A 176 6.72 -19.90 14.50
N SER A 177 7.23 -21.10 14.79
CA SER A 177 7.20 -21.67 16.12
C SER A 177 7.77 -20.67 17.14
N ILE A 178 7.18 -20.65 18.33
CA ILE A 178 7.61 -19.83 19.47
C ILE A 178 9.13 -20.02 19.74
N ILE A 179 9.68 -21.17 19.35
CA ILE A 179 11.09 -21.54 19.48
C ILE A 179 11.97 -20.86 18.41
N THR A 180 11.52 -20.68 17.16
CA THR A 180 12.26 -19.90 16.14
C THR A 180 12.17 -18.38 16.37
N LEU A 181 11.10 -17.91 17.02
CA LEU A 181 10.93 -16.49 17.41
C LEU A 181 11.81 -16.10 18.62
N LEU A 182 11.97 -16.99 19.60
CA LEU A 182 12.87 -16.79 20.76
C LEU A 182 14.35 -16.94 20.42
N ARG A 183 14.71 -17.74 19.41
CA ARG A 183 16.09 -17.92 18.93
C ARG A 183 16.69 -16.71 18.20
N GLY A 184 15.94 -15.60 18.07
CA GLY A 184 16.44 -14.31 17.63
C GLY A 184 17.27 -14.38 16.34
N ALA A 185 16.63 -14.30 15.19
CA ALA A 185 17.29 -13.89 13.94
C ALA A 185 18.56 -14.67 13.53
N LYS A 186 18.81 -15.89 14.02
CA LYS A 186 19.71 -16.85 13.35
C LYS A 186 18.93 -17.65 12.33
N ARG A 187 18.33 -16.98 11.33
CA ARG A 187 18.20 -17.65 10.04
C ARG A 187 19.59 -17.51 9.40
N PRO A 188 20.28 -18.61 9.04
CA PRO A 188 21.53 -18.49 8.30
C PRO A 188 21.24 -17.60 7.10
N ASN A 189 22.13 -16.64 6.83
CA ASN A 189 22.04 -15.74 5.69
C ASN A 189 21.80 -16.62 4.46
N ARG A 190 20.54 -16.72 4.02
CA ARG A 190 20.18 -17.57 2.90
C ARG A 190 20.72 -16.79 1.73
N GLU A 191 21.89 -17.20 1.24
CA GLU A 191 22.51 -16.64 0.06
C GLU A 191 21.41 -16.41 -0.97
N ILE A 192 21.24 -15.15 -1.36
CA ILE A 192 20.23 -14.75 -2.33
C ILE A 192 20.60 -15.52 -3.61
N ARG A 193 19.96 -16.67 -3.83
CA ARG A 193 20.14 -17.44 -5.05
C ARG A 193 19.47 -16.65 -6.16
N PHE A 194 20.26 -15.77 -6.80
CA PHE A 194 19.88 -15.10 -8.02
C PHE A 194 19.52 -16.17 -9.04
N SER A 195 18.23 -16.33 -9.30
CA SER A 195 17.78 -17.17 -10.38
C SER A 195 17.98 -16.37 -11.65
N ALA A 196 19.03 -16.73 -12.41
CA ALA A 196 19.41 -16.07 -13.66
C ALA A 196 18.22 -15.94 -14.63
N LEU A 197 17.26 -16.87 -14.57
CA LEU A 197 16.04 -16.86 -15.36
C LEU A 197 15.12 -15.68 -14.99
N TRP A 198 14.92 -15.39 -13.70
CA TRP A 198 14.12 -14.25 -13.24
C TRP A 198 14.83 -12.92 -13.51
N SER A 199 16.17 -12.88 -13.42
CA SER A 199 16.95 -11.71 -13.84
C SER A 199 16.86 -11.46 -15.35
N ALA A 200 16.99 -12.51 -16.17
CA ALA A 200 16.84 -12.41 -17.63
C ALA A 200 15.42 -12.00 -18.03
N ALA A 201 14.40 -12.55 -17.37
CA ALA A 201 13.01 -12.15 -17.57
C ALA A 201 12.77 -10.68 -17.21
N ALA A 202 13.36 -10.18 -16.10
CA ALA A 202 13.27 -8.77 -15.73
C ALA A 202 13.93 -7.85 -16.76
N VAL A 203 15.10 -8.23 -17.28
CA VAL A 203 15.80 -7.47 -18.33
C VAL A 203 15.00 -7.48 -19.64
N LEU A 204 14.43 -8.62 -20.03
CA LEU A 204 13.56 -8.72 -21.21
C LEU A 204 12.29 -7.87 -21.07
N LEU A 205 11.64 -7.88 -19.90
CA LEU A 205 10.47 -7.05 -19.62
C LEU A 205 10.79 -5.56 -19.66
N LEU A 206 11.93 -5.14 -19.09
CA LEU A 206 12.39 -3.76 -19.17
C LEU A 206 12.72 -3.36 -20.61
N GLY A 207 13.41 -4.23 -21.36
CA GLY A 207 13.72 -4.02 -22.77
C GLY A 207 12.46 -3.92 -23.64
N ALA A 208 11.47 -4.78 -23.41
CA ALA A 208 10.18 -4.73 -24.10
C ALA A 208 9.41 -3.46 -23.78
N GLY A 209 9.37 -3.05 -22.50
CA GLY A 209 8.76 -1.78 -22.09
C GLY A 209 9.42 -0.57 -22.74
N TYR A 210 10.75 -0.56 -22.80
CA TYR A 210 11.50 0.53 -23.45
C TYR A 210 11.31 0.54 -24.97
N PHE A 211 11.26 -0.63 -25.60
CA PHE A 211 10.97 -0.77 -27.02
C PHE A 211 9.55 -0.28 -27.36
N MET A 212 8.54 -0.61 -26.53
CA MET A 212 7.18 -0.10 -26.69
C MET A 212 7.09 1.42 -26.51
N ALA A 213 7.87 1.99 -25.59
CA ALA A 213 7.94 3.43 -25.43
C ALA A 213 8.55 4.12 -26.67
N LEU A 214 9.63 3.57 -27.23
CA LEU A 214 10.23 4.10 -28.47
C LEU A 214 9.34 3.88 -29.71
N SER A 215 8.63 2.76 -29.80
CA SER A 215 7.78 2.46 -30.94
C SER A 215 6.54 3.36 -31.00
N SER A 216 6.05 3.85 -29.85
CA SER A 216 4.99 4.87 -29.82
C SER A 216 5.41 6.21 -30.44
N GLN A 217 6.71 6.57 -30.38
CA GLN A 217 7.24 7.74 -31.08
C GLN A 217 7.37 7.50 -32.60
N LEU A 218 7.59 6.25 -33.02
CA LEU A 218 7.70 5.86 -34.44
C LEU A 218 6.35 5.74 -35.16
N TYR A 219 5.26 5.45 -34.45
CA TYR A 219 3.91 5.27 -35.03
C TYR A 219 3.05 6.54 -35.09
N GLY A 220 3.60 7.72 -34.75
CA GLY A 220 2.92 9.00 -34.96
C GLY A 220 1.63 9.20 -34.15
N MET A 221 1.44 8.46 -33.05
CA MET A 221 0.35 8.73 -32.09
C MET A 221 0.76 9.82 -31.10
N ALA A 222 0.90 11.04 -31.62
CA ALA A 222 0.87 12.26 -30.82
C ALA A 222 -0.36 13.09 -31.27
N PRO A 223 -1.04 13.82 -30.38
CA PRO A 223 -1.55 15.12 -30.80
C PRO A 223 -0.40 16.07 -31.13
#